data_AF-A0A9X1ZXP1-F1
#
_entry.id   AF-A0A9X1ZXP1-F1
#
_cell.length_a   1.000
_cell.length_b   1.000
_cell.length_c   1.000
_cell.angle_alpha   90.00
_cell.angle_beta   90.00
_cell.angle_gamma   90.00
#
_symmetry.space_group_name_H-M   'P 1'
#
loop_
_entity.id
_entity.type
_entity.pdbx_description
1 polymer ?
#
loop_
_entity_poly.entity_id
_entity_poly.type
_entity_poly.pdbx_seq_one_letter_code
_entity_poly.pdbx_strand_id
1 'polypeptide(L)' 'MLYPYLIEDHFEKVNKLFKAWLETMAEQASNRKEYKRVCKQIQTYKKACGKTHAHKLIIHFQQHYQRRPALVDELGKLM' A
#
# COMPACT_ATOMS: atom_id res chain seq x y z
N MET A 1 -21.76 -16.44 17.96
CA MET A 1 -20.78 -15.54 17.30
C MET A 1 -21.43 -15.01 16.03
N LEU A 2 -21.56 -13.69 15.88
CA LEU A 2 -22.18 -13.05 14.73
C LEU A 2 -21.22 -13.15 13.52
N TYR A 3 -21.55 -14.03 12.57
CA TYR A 3 -21.05 -14.15 11.19
C TYR A 3 -19.57 -13.82 10.88
N PRO A 4 -18.64 -14.78 11.07
CA PRO A 4 -17.24 -14.66 10.65
C PRO A 4 -17.04 -14.35 9.15
N TYR A 5 -17.90 -14.91 8.30
CA TYR A 5 -17.83 -14.75 6.84
C TYR A 5 -18.09 -13.31 6.35
N LEU A 6 -18.88 -12.51 7.09
CA LEU A 6 -19.03 -11.09 6.74
C LEU A 6 -17.72 -10.33 6.97
N ILE A 7 -17.00 -10.65 8.04
CA ILE A 7 -15.75 -9.97 8.39
C ILE A 7 -14.66 -10.27 7.34
N GLU A 8 -14.56 -11.53 6.88
CA GLU A 8 -13.60 -11.92 5.84
C GLU A 8 -13.90 -11.29 4.47
N ASP A 9 -15.16 -11.32 4.01
CA ASP A 9 -15.54 -10.73 2.70
C ASP A 9 -15.35 -9.20 2.70
N HIS A 10 -15.64 -8.54 3.82
CA HIS A 10 -15.36 -7.12 3.97
C HIS A 10 -13.86 -6.81 3.97
N PHE A 11 -13.05 -7.61 4.68
CA PHE A 11 -11.60 -7.42 4.70
C PHE A 11 -11.00 -7.57 3.30
N GLU A 12 -11.40 -8.59 2.55
CA GLU A 12 -10.85 -8.84 1.21
C GLU A 12 -11.21 -7.72 0.23
N LYS A 13 -12.46 -7.23 0.26
CA LYS A 13 -12.90 -6.08 -0.54
C LYS A 13 -12.15 -4.80 -0.19
N VAL A 14 -12.01 -4.49 1.10
CA VAL A 14 -11.26 -3.32 1.57
C VAL A 14 -9.80 -3.41 1.12
N ASN A 15 -9.19 -4.57 1.27
CA ASN A 15 -7.82 -4.82 0.85
C ASN A 15 -7.62 -4.62 -0.66
N LYS A 16 -8.52 -5.16 -1.49
CA LYS A 16 -8.49 -4.97 -2.96
C LYS A 16 -8.64 -3.50 -3.34
N LEU A 17 -9.59 -2.78 -2.72
CA LEU A 17 -9.82 -1.37 -2.99
C LEU A 17 -8.60 -0.51 -2.63
N PHE A 18 -8.01 -0.75 -1.46
CA PHE A 18 -6.81 -0.04 -1.01
C PHE A 18 -5.64 -0.25 -1.96
N LYS A 19 -5.42 -1.49 -2.41
CA LYS A 19 -4.34 -1.82 -3.35
C LYS A 19 -4.53 -1.10 -4.68
N ALA A 20 -5.69 -1.21 -5.31
CA ALA A 20 -5.97 -0.56 -6.59
C ALA A 20 -5.81 0.97 -6.51
N TRP A 21 -6.24 1.56 -5.39
CA TRP A 21 -6.05 2.99 -5.15
C TRP A 21 -4.57 3.38 -4.97
N LEU A 22 -3.82 2.60 -4.20
CA LEU A 22 -2.38 2.83 -3.98
C LEU A 22 -1.57 2.63 -5.27
N GLU A 23 -1.93 1.66 -6.10
CA GLU A 23 -1.31 1.42 -7.41
C GLU A 23 -1.53 2.62 -8.34
N THR A 24 -2.78 3.07 -8.48
CA THR A 24 -3.10 4.28 -9.25
C THR A 24 -2.33 5.50 -8.75
N MET A 25 -2.27 5.69 -7.42
CA MET A 25 -1.53 6.80 -6.82
C MET A 25 -0.02 6.71 -7.07
N ALA A 26 0.57 5.52 -6.98
CA ALA A 26 1.99 5.31 -7.19
C ALA A 26 2.38 5.47 -8.67
N GLU A 27 1.51 5.04 -9.58
CA GLU A 27 1.69 5.21 -11.01
C GLU A 27 1.70 6.69 -11.40
N GLN A 28 0.73 7.46 -10.90
CA GLN A 28 0.60 8.91 -11.13
C GLN A 28 1.67 9.73 -10.41
N ALA A 29 2.28 9.21 -9.35
CA ALA A 29 3.31 9.91 -8.60
C ALA A 29 4.58 10.08 -9.45
N SER A 30 4.98 11.33 -9.65
CA SER A 30 6.13 11.74 -10.46
C SER A 30 7.16 12.53 -9.66
N ASN A 31 6.77 13.08 -8.52
CA ASN A 31 7.63 13.93 -7.69
C ASN A 31 7.72 13.46 -6.24
N ARG A 32 8.69 14.02 -5.51
CA ARG A 32 8.98 13.61 -4.13
C ARG A 32 7.84 13.90 -3.15
N LYS A 33 7.03 14.94 -3.40
CA LYS A 33 5.86 15.25 -2.58
C LYS A 33 4.77 14.19 -2.74
N GLU A 34 4.57 13.72 -3.97
CA GLU A 34 3.64 12.63 -4.30
C GLU A 34 4.12 11.29 -3.74
N TYR A 35 5.42 10.97 -3.84
CA TYR A 35 5.97 9.77 -3.19
C TYR A 35 5.73 9.77 -1.68
N LYS A 36 5.95 10.90 -1.00
CA LYS A 36 5.61 11.02 0.43
C LYS A 36 4.12 10.82 0.69
N ARG A 37 3.24 11.27 -0.21
CA ARG A 37 1.79 11.05 -0.12
C ARG A 37 1.46 9.57 -0.25
N VAL A 38 2.05 8.86 -1.21
CA VAL A 38 1.92 7.40 -1.38
C VAL A 38 2.37 6.68 -0.10
N CYS A 39 3.55 7.03 0.43
CA CYS A 39 4.07 6.44 1.67
C CYS A 39 3.13 6.65 2.87
N LYS A 40 2.53 7.83 3.02
CA LYS A 40 1.51 8.09 4.06
C LYS A 40 0.30 7.18 3.91
N GLN A 41 -0.16 6.94 2.69
CA GLN A 41 -1.31 6.07 2.45
C GLN A 41 -0.98 4.59 2.68
N ILE A 42 0.25 4.16 2.39
CA ILE A 42 0.72 2.82 2.76
C ILE A 42 0.72 2.65 4.30
N GLN A 43 1.05 3.70 5.07
CA GLN A 43 0.92 3.65 6.54
C GLN A 43 -0.54 3.53 7.00
N THR A 44 -1.47 4.23 6.34
CA THR A 44 -2.91 4.05 6.59
C THR A 44 -3.34 2.62 6.30
N TYR A 45 -2.90 2.07 5.17
CA TYR A 45 -3.13 0.66 4.81
C TYR A 45 -2.53 -0.31 5.83
N LYS A 46 -1.33 -0.05 6.36
CA LYS A 46 -0.70 -0.82 7.44
C LYS A 46 -1.56 -0.85 8.71
N LYS A 47 -2.24 0.24 9.03
CA LYS A 47 -3.17 0.33 10.17
C LYS A 47 -4.48 -0.41 9.93
N ALA A 48 -5.01 -0.35 8.70
CA ALA A 48 -6.31 -0.94 8.34
C ALA A 48 -6.22 -2.46 8.04
N CYS A 49 -5.21 -2.87 7.27
CA CYS A 49 -5.05 -4.23 6.76
C CYS A 49 -3.92 -5.02 7.45
N GLY A 50 -3.21 -4.41 8.39
CA GLY A 50 -2.14 -5.05 9.15
C GLY A 50 -0.76 -5.02 8.48
N LYS A 51 0.27 -5.30 9.29
CA LYS A 51 1.68 -5.18 8.90
C LYS A 51 2.07 -6.11 7.76
N THR A 52 1.65 -7.37 7.82
CA THR A 52 1.99 -8.39 6.81
C THR A 52 1.53 -7.99 5.41
N HIS A 53 0.32 -7.47 5.29
CA HIS A 53 -0.23 -7.02 4.02
C HIS A 53 0.49 -5.77 3.49
N ALA A 54 0.78 -4.82 4.37
CA ALA A 54 1.57 -3.64 4.01
C ALA A 54 2.99 -3.99 3.56
N HIS A 55 3.69 -4.89 4.24
CA HIS A 55 5.03 -5.33 3.83
C HIS A 55 5.02 -6.00 2.45
N LYS A 56 4.03 -6.87 2.17
CA LYS A 56 3.86 -7.47 0.84
C LYS A 56 3.65 -6.39 -0.24
N LEU A 57 2.85 -5.37 0.04
CA LEU A 57 2.61 -4.27 -0.89
C LEU A 57 3.86 -3.40 -1.11
N ILE A 58 4.62 -3.11 -0.06
CA ILE A 58 5.87 -2.35 -0.15
C ILE A 58 6.89 -3.08 -1.03
N ILE A 59 7.08 -4.39 -0.81
CA ILE A 59 7.99 -5.21 -1.62
C ILE A 59 7.54 -5.20 -3.09
N HIS A 60 6.24 -5.38 -3.34
CA HIS A 60 5.68 -5.31 -4.69
C HIS A 60 5.97 -3.96 -5.36
N PHE A 61 5.77 -2.85 -4.66
CA PHE A 61 6.04 -1.51 -5.19
C PHE A 61 7.53 -1.26 -5.43
N GLN A 62 8.40 -1.73 -4.54
CA GLN A 62 9.85 -1.61 -4.74
C GLN A 62 10.32 -2.35 -6.00
N GLN A 63 9.78 -3.55 -6.24
CA GLN A 63 10.08 -4.33 -7.44
C GLN A 63 9.50 -3.66 -8.70
N HIS A 64 8.23 -3.25 -8.66
CA HIS A 64 7.54 -2.66 -9.80
C HIS A 64 8.14 -1.30 -10.20
N TYR A 65 8.49 -0.47 -9.22
CA TYR A 65 9.06 0.86 -9.43
C TYR A 65 10.59 0.91 -9.20
N GLN A 66 11.30 -0.19 -9.40
CA GLN A 66 12.77 -0.25 -9.21
C GLN A 66 13.55 0.82 -9.99
N ARG A 67 13.00 1.31 -11.11
CA ARG A 67 13.59 2.38 -11.94
C ARG A 67 13.35 3.80 -11.38
N ARG A 68 12.63 3.93 -10.26
CA ARG A 68 12.34 5.18 -9.54
C ARG A 68 13.05 5.17 -8.18
N PRO A 69 14.37 5.37 -8.10
CA PRO A 69 15.15 5.19 -6.88
C PRO A 69 14.68 6.07 -5.72
N ALA A 70 14.20 7.28 -6.00
CA ALA A 70 13.63 8.16 -4.99
C ALA A 70 12.35 7.60 -4.34
N LEU A 71 11.49 6.90 -5.10
CA LEU A 71 10.32 6.24 -4.55
C LEU A 71 10.73 5.01 -3.73
N VAL A 72 11.67 4.21 -4.25
CA VAL A 72 12.20 3.04 -3.54
C VAL A 72 12.82 3.42 -2.19
N ASP A 73 13.57 4.52 -2.13
CA ASP A 73 14.13 5.07 -0.88
C ASP A 73 13.04 5.44 0.13
N GLU A 74 12.00 6.17 -0.31
CA GLU A 74 10.88 6.54 0.57
C GLU A 74 10.07 5.32 1.03
N LEU A 75 9.93 4.29 0.19
CA LEU A 75 9.30 3.02 0.54
C LEU A 75 10.13 2.21 1.55
N GLY A 76 11.46 2.21 1.41
CA GLY A 76 12.38 1.51 2.32
C GLY A 76 12.28 1.99 3.77
N LYS A 77 11.93 3.26 3.98
CA LYS A 77 11.71 3.84 5.33
C LYS A 77 10.46 3.32 6.04
N LEU A 78 9.59 2.57 5.35
CA LEU A 78 8.31 2.08 5.89
C LEU A 78 8.35 0.62 6.34
N MET A 79 9.39 -0.12 5.96
CA MET A 79 9.63 -1.50 6.41
C MET A 79 9.77 -1.52 7.93
#